data_AF-A0A3R5ZFB7-F1
#
_entry.id   AF-A0A3R5ZFB7-F1
#
_cell.length_a   1.000
_cell.length_b   1.000
_cell.length_c   1.000
_cell.angle_alpha   90.00
_cell.angle_beta   90.00
_cell.angle_gamma   90.00
#
_symmetry.space_group_name_H-M   'P 1'
#
loop_
_entity.id
_entity.type
_entity.pdbx_description
1 polymer ?
#
loop_
_entity_poly.entity_id
_entity_poly.type
_entity_poly.pdbx_seq_one_letter_code
_entity_poly.pdbx_strand_id
1 'polypeptide(L)'
;MSYAASFGVDSWEYTDKQTKVCKELVKQFNAVSVREHSGIHLCQKYLDVKASEVLDPTLLLSNDDYCSLCSDIPVNCKRYVCCYMLDTSSEKMVIIEEFSRENNYEIIVFSAHDSITYSVEEWLALFRDANFVITDSFHGTVFSIIFHREFYSLINADRGATRFVSLLSKFGLESRVVVNAKLENTPIDWTVVDSKKNEMINKSLDYLRNGLS
;
A
#
# COMPACT_ATOMS: atom_id res chain seq x y z
N MET A 1 16.09 11.84 11.34
CA MET A 1 15.52 11.66 9.99
C MET A 1 14.02 11.43 10.09
N SER A 2 13.26 11.88 9.08
CA SER A 2 11.90 11.40 8.81
C SER A 2 11.93 10.47 7.60
N TYR A 3 11.46 9.23 7.75
CA TYR A 3 11.50 8.20 6.69
C TYR A 3 10.10 7.93 6.13
N ALA A 4 9.98 7.93 4.80
CA ALA A 4 8.76 7.51 4.08
C ALA A 4 7.46 8.15 4.59
N ALA A 5 7.51 9.40 5.04
CA ALA A 5 6.35 10.11 5.55
C ALA A 5 5.27 10.24 4.47
N SER A 6 4.02 10.32 4.90
CA SER A 6 2.87 10.33 3.99
C SER A 6 1.93 11.47 4.35
N PHE A 7 1.59 12.25 3.34
CA PHE A 7 0.51 13.22 3.38
C PHE A 7 -0.83 12.56 3.07
N GLY A 8 -0.84 11.50 2.24
CA GLY A 8 -2.06 10.81 1.81
C GLY A 8 -2.93 11.58 0.82
N VAL A 9 -2.49 12.78 0.44
CA VAL A 9 -3.16 13.73 -0.45
C VAL A 9 -2.14 14.39 -1.38
N ASP A 10 -2.62 15.00 -2.46
CA ASP A 10 -1.83 15.81 -3.40
C ASP A 10 -2.02 17.33 -3.23
N SER A 11 -2.93 17.74 -2.35
CA SER A 11 -3.19 19.13 -2.00
C SER A 11 -2.76 19.45 -0.57
N TRP A 12 -2.51 20.72 -0.29
CA TRP A 12 -2.07 21.16 1.02
C TRP A 12 -3.27 21.49 1.92
N GLU A 13 -3.53 20.62 2.89
CA GLU A 13 -4.69 20.72 3.78
C GLU A 13 -4.41 21.45 5.10
N TYR A 14 -3.15 21.84 5.34
CA TYR A 14 -2.77 22.45 6.61
C TYR A 14 -3.12 23.94 6.59
N THR A 15 -3.72 24.41 7.68
CA THR A 15 -3.93 25.85 7.93
C THR A 15 -2.60 26.61 7.94
N ASP A 16 -2.62 27.93 7.77
CA ASP A 16 -1.41 28.76 7.83
C ASP A 16 -0.65 28.58 9.15
N LYS A 17 -1.38 28.44 10.27
CA LYS A 17 -0.80 28.18 11.59
C LYS A 17 -0.10 26.82 11.64
N GLN A 18 -0.75 25.75 11.17
CA GLN A 18 -0.15 24.42 11.10
C GLN A 18 1.06 24.42 10.17
N THR A 19 0.95 25.05 9.00
CA THR A 19 2.03 25.19 8.03
C THR A 19 3.27 25.82 8.65
N LYS A 20 3.11 26.94 9.36
CA LYS A 20 4.21 27.61 10.04
C LYS A 20 4.87 26.71 11.09
N VAL A 21 4.08 26.01 11.91
CA VAL A 21 4.61 25.09 12.93
C VAL A 21 5.35 23.91 12.28
N CYS A 22 4.72 23.24 11.32
CA CYS A 22 5.30 22.09 10.63
C CYS A 22 6.58 22.47 9.86
N LYS A 23 6.64 23.67 9.28
CA LYS A 23 7.82 24.21 8.59
C LYS A 23 9.03 24.33 9.51
N GLU A 24 8.84 24.79 10.74
CA GLU A 24 9.92 24.86 11.72
C GLU A 24 10.30 23.48 12.27
N LEU A 25 9.31 22.62 12.54
CA LEU A 25 9.56 21.28 13.08
C LEU A 25 10.28 20.37 12.09
N VAL A 26 9.90 20.40 10.80
CA VAL A 26 10.47 19.49 9.81
C VAL A 26 11.95 19.78 9.54
N LYS A 27 12.38 21.05 9.71
CA LYS A 27 13.78 21.48 9.57
C LYS A 27 14.68 20.96 10.69
N GLN A 28 14.13 20.40 11.76
CA GLN A 28 14.91 19.73 12.82
C GLN A 28 15.39 18.34 12.40
N PHE A 29 14.82 17.75 11.35
CA PHE A 29 15.32 16.50 10.81
C PHE A 29 16.51 16.75 9.88
N ASN A 30 17.58 15.96 10.05
CA ASN A 30 18.74 15.99 9.13
C ASN A 30 18.37 15.61 7.69
N ALA A 31 17.35 14.77 7.52
CA ALA A 31 16.88 14.29 6.23
C ALA A 31 15.38 14.00 6.30
N VAL A 32 14.66 14.33 5.23
CA VAL A 32 13.22 14.15 5.07
C VAL A 32 12.95 13.33 3.82
N SER A 33 12.15 12.28 3.94
CA SER A 33 11.68 11.49 2.80
C SER A 33 10.20 11.19 2.90
N VAL A 34 9.61 10.92 1.74
CA VAL A 34 8.18 10.68 1.56
C VAL A 34 7.98 9.40 0.75
N ARG A 35 6.83 8.72 0.93
CA ARG A 35 6.50 7.48 0.18
C ARG A 35 5.66 7.70 -1.07
N GLU A 36 5.21 8.93 -1.29
CA GLU A 36 4.38 9.32 -2.42
C GLU A 36 4.94 10.56 -3.11
N HIS A 37 4.87 10.55 -4.45
CA HIS A 37 5.50 11.55 -5.29
C HIS A 37 5.01 12.99 -5.01
N SER A 38 3.71 13.15 -4.76
CA SER A 38 3.12 14.45 -4.40
C SER A 38 3.77 15.08 -3.17
N GLY A 39 4.21 14.25 -2.22
CA GLY A 39 4.88 14.70 -1.00
C GLY A 39 6.16 15.48 -1.25
N ILE A 40 6.89 15.21 -2.35
CA ILE A 40 8.08 15.99 -2.72
C ILE A 40 7.67 17.45 -2.99
N HIS A 41 6.64 17.64 -3.81
CA HIS A 41 6.16 18.98 -4.16
C HIS A 41 5.61 19.72 -2.94
N LEU A 42 4.83 19.04 -2.10
CA LEU A 42 4.26 19.63 -0.88
C LEU A 42 5.35 20.08 0.10
N CYS A 43 6.36 19.24 0.34
CA CYS A 43 7.52 19.58 1.17
C CYS A 43 8.27 20.81 0.61
N GLN A 44 8.56 20.82 -0.69
CA GLN A 44 9.31 21.92 -1.30
C GLN A 44 8.54 23.24 -1.28
N LYS A 45 7.23 23.20 -1.55
CA LYS A 45 6.40 24.39 -1.70
C LYS A 45 5.99 25.02 -0.36
N TYR A 46 5.55 24.20 0.59
CA TYR A 46 4.94 24.70 1.83
C TYR A 46 5.88 24.65 3.03
N LEU A 47 6.80 23.69 3.05
CA LEU A 47 7.68 23.45 4.19
C LEU A 47 9.12 23.90 3.94
N ASP A 48 9.47 24.32 2.72
CA ASP A 48 10.82 24.79 2.38
C ASP A 48 11.91 23.76 2.73
N VAL A 49 11.61 22.48 2.47
CA VAL A 49 12.55 21.37 2.64
C VAL A 49 12.55 20.49 1.41
N LYS A 50 13.74 20.02 1.03
CA LYS A 50 13.90 19.02 -0.02
C LYS A 50 13.62 17.65 0.55
N ALA A 51 12.57 16.99 0.05
CA ALA A 51 12.27 15.60 0.38
C ALA A 51 12.72 14.66 -0.75
N SER A 52 13.12 13.45 -0.39
CA SER A 52 13.36 12.35 -1.34
C SER A 52 12.22 11.36 -1.32
N GLU A 53 11.83 10.84 -2.48
CA GLU A 53 10.86 9.74 -2.56
C GLU A 53 11.56 8.39 -2.37
N VAL A 54 11.06 7.62 -1.40
CA VAL A 54 11.55 6.29 -0.98
C VAL A 54 10.38 5.30 -0.91
N LEU A 55 10.67 4.01 -0.76
CA LEU A 55 9.64 3.01 -0.50
C LEU A 55 9.08 3.10 0.91
N ASP A 56 7.82 2.71 1.05
CA ASP A 56 7.26 2.38 2.37
C ASP A 56 8.14 1.34 3.07
N PRO A 57 8.44 1.48 4.38
CA PRO A 57 9.34 0.58 5.07
C PRO A 57 8.90 -0.89 5.03
N THR A 58 7.61 -1.17 4.88
CA THR A 58 7.12 -2.56 4.73
C THR A 58 7.65 -3.25 3.47
N LEU A 59 7.92 -2.50 2.41
CA LEU A 59 8.48 -3.03 1.15
C LEU A 59 9.98 -3.25 1.19
N LEU A 60 10.67 -2.81 2.26
CA LEU A 60 12.10 -3.10 2.44
C LEU A 60 12.36 -4.52 2.94
N LEU A 61 11.32 -5.16 3.48
CA LEU A 61 11.36 -6.57 3.90
C LEU A 61 10.90 -7.48 2.76
N SER A 62 11.42 -8.70 2.79
CA SER A 62 11.11 -9.75 1.83
C SER A 62 9.83 -10.50 2.19
N ASN A 63 9.34 -11.30 1.26
CA ASN A 63 8.25 -12.24 1.51
C ASN A 63 8.59 -13.19 2.66
N ASP A 64 9.82 -13.72 2.68
CA ASP A 64 10.29 -14.68 3.67
C ASP A 64 10.30 -14.08 5.08
N ASP A 65 10.66 -12.80 5.22
CA ASP A 65 10.63 -12.10 6.51
C ASP A 65 9.20 -12.11 7.09
N TYR A 66 8.19 -11.82 6.27
CA TYR A 66 6.79 -11.83 6.72
C TYR A 66 6.21 -13.25 6.88
N CYS A 67 6.61 -14.20 6.04
CA CYS A 67 6.25 -15.60 6.20
C CYS A 67 6.77 -16.18 7.52
N SER A 68 7.94 -15.74 7.98
CA SER A 68 8.49 -16.15 9.27
C SER A 68 7.66 -15.65 10.46
N LEU A 69 7.01 -14.48 10.35
CA LEU A 69 6.16 -13.93 11.41
C LEU A 69 4.84 -14.70 11.56
N CYS A 70 4.30 -15.25 10.46
CA CYS A 70 3.05 -16.01 10.47
C CYS A 70 3.25 -17.52 10.32
N SER A 71 4.44 -18.04 10.63
CA SER A 71 4.77 -19.47 10.47
C SER A 71 3.90 -20.40 11.31
N ASP A 72 3.45 -19.92 12.47
CA ASP A 72 2.62 -20.68 13.40
C ASP A 72 1.13 -20.68 13.00
N ILE A 73 0.74 -19.83 12.03
CA ILE A 73 -0.62 -19.79 11.50
C ILE A 73 -0.79 -20.86 10.42
N PRO A 74 -1.68 -21.84 10.60
CA PRO A 74 -1.90 -22.91 9.62
C PRO A 74 -2.25 -22.36 8.24
N VAL A 75 -1.74 -23.01 7.20
CA VAL A 75 -2.04 -22.64 5.81
C VAL A 75 -3.52 -22.89 5.51
N ASN A 76 -4.21 -21.87 5.01
CA ASN A 76 -5.55 -22.01 4.49
C ASN A 76 -5.53 -22.52 3.04
N CYS A 77 -5.83 -23.79 2.85
CA CYS A 77 -5.82 -24.43 1.52
C CYS A 77 -7.07 -24.14 0.67
N LYS A 78 -8.04 -23.40 1.18
CA LYS A 78 -9.26 -23.05 0.42
C LYS A 78 -8.93 -22.07 -0.69
N ARG A 79 -9.76 -22.05 -1.73
CA ARG A 79 -9.67 -21.04 -2.78
C ARG A 79 -10.45 -19.80 -2.38
N TYR A 80 -9.79 -18.67 -2.11
CA TYR A 80 -10.49 -17.46 -1.66
C TYR A 80 -9.92 -16.14 -2.18
N VAL A 81 -10.80 -15.14 -2.18
CA VAL A 81 -10.44 -13.72 -2.32
C VAL A 81 -10.35 -13.10 -0.93
N CYS A 82 -9.18 -12.55 -0.61
CA CYS A 82 -8.95 -11.75 0.58
C CYS A 82 -9.44 -10.32 0.34
N CYS A 83 -10.49 -9.91 1.06
CA CYS A 83 -11.13 -8.60 0.92
C CYS A 83 -10.85 -7.73 2.15
N TYR A 84 -9.69 -7.07 2.17
CA TYR A 84 -9.33 -6.14 3.24
C TYR A 84 -9.85 -4.73 2.92
N MET A 85 -10.97 -4.36 3.51
CA MET A 85 -11.72 -3.15 3.17
C MET A 85 -11.78 -2.19 4.37
N LEU A 86 -11.46 -0.92 4.14
CA LEU A 86 -11.57 0.17 5.09
C LEU A 86 -12.89 0.93 4.93
N ASP A 87 -13.35 1.12 3.68
CA ASP A 87 -14.59 1.80 3.34
C ASP A 87 -15.48 0.86 2.49
N THR A 88 -16.20 -0.05 3.15
CA THR A 88 -17.12 -0.98 2.47
C THR A 88 -18.38 -0.25 2.00
N SER A 89 -18.82 -0.55 0.77
CA SER A 89 -20.11 -0.08 0.22
C SER A 89 -20.84 -1.21 -0.50
N SER A 90 -22.15 -1.08 -0.69
CA SER A 90 -22.95 -2.04 -1.45
C SER A 90 -22.40 -2.25 -2.86
N GLU A 91 -21.97 -1.18 -3.51
CA GLU A 91 -21.42 -1.22 -4.88
C GLU A 91 -20.12 -2.03 -4.93
N LYS A 92 -19.21 -1.81 -3.98
CA LYS A 92 -17.96 -2.57 -3.88
C LYS A 92 -18.23 -4.05 -3.60
N MET A 93 -19.20 -4.34 -2.72
CA MET A 93 -19.55 -5.73 -2.39
C MET A 93 -20.14 -6.47 -3.59
N VAL A 94 -21.00 -5.82 -4.40
CA VAL A 94 -21.50 -6.40 -5.65
C VAL A 94 -20.36 -6.77 -6.60
N ILE A 95 -19.38 -5.86 -6.78
CA ILE A 95 -18.20 -6.12 -7.64
C ILE A 95 -17.39 -7.33 -7.12
N ILE A 96 -17.15 -7.40 -5.80
CA ILE A 96 -16.41 -8.49 -5.17
C ILE A 96 -17.16 -9.82 -5.33
N GLU A 97 -18.46 -9.84 -5.07
CA GLU A 97 -19.31 -11.04 -5.17
C GLU A 97 -19.39 -11.55 -6.61
N GLU A 98 -19.54 -10.66 -7.59
CA GLU A 98 -19.51 -11.01 -9.01
C GLU A 98 -18.18 -11.63 -9.41
N PHE A 99 -17.06 -10.98 -9.06
CA PHE A 99 -15.72 -11.49 -9.35
C PHE A 99 -15.48 -12.85 -8.71
N SER A 100 -15.85 -13.01 -7.44
CA SER A 100 -15.68 -14.26 -6.69
C SER A 100 -16.49 -15.40 -7.29
N ARG A 101 -17.74 -15.14 -7.67
CA ARG A 101 -18.63 -16.11 -8.31
C ARG A 101 -18.11 -16.55 -9.68
N GLU A 102 -17.64 -15.61 -10.50
CA GLU A 102 -17.10 -15.91 -11.83
C GLU A 102 -15.81 -16.74 -11.79
N ASN A 103 -15.01 -16.59 -10.72
CA ASN A 103 -13.72 -17.27 -10.57
C ASN A 103 -13.73 -18.44 -9.56
N ASN A 104 -14.90 -18.77 -8.99
CA ASN A 104 -15.09 -19.83 -8.00
C ASN A 104 -14.17 -19.68 -6.77
N TYR A 105 -14.26 -18.53 -6.11
CA TYR A 105 -13.58 -18.24 -4.85
C TYR A 105 -14.58 -18.11 -3.69
N GLU A 106 -14.17 -18.52 -2.49
CA GLU A 106 -14.78 -18.05 -1.24
C GLU A 106 -14.38 -16.59 -0.98
N ILE A 107 -15.21 -15.84 -0.25
CA ILE A 107 -14.92 -14.43 0.09
C ILE A 107 -14.59 -14.35 1.57
N ILE A 108 -13.44 -13.77 1.92
CA ILE A 108 -13.09 -13.42 3.30
C ILE A 108 -13.01 -11.90 3.39
N VAL A 109 -13.98 -11.27 4.03
CA VAL A 109 -14.03 -9.80 4.22
C VAL A 109 -13.64 -9.44 5.65
N PHE A 110 -12.77 -8.44 5.80
CA PHE A 110 -12.39 -7.91 7.11
C PHE A 110 -11.91 -6.46 7.02
N SER A 111 -12.01 -5.72 8.12
CA SER A 111 -11.64 -4.31 8.22
C SER A 111 -10.77 -4.04 9.46
N ALA A 112 -10.19 -2.85 9.53
CA ALA A 112 -9.49 -2.36 10.72
C ALA A 112 -10.39 -1.54 11.65
N HIS A 113 -11.66 -1.33 11.29
CA HIS A 113 -12.57 -0.44 12.02
C HIS A 113 -13.54 -1.20 12.92
N ASP A 114 -14.05 -2.34 12.45
CA ASP A 114 -14.98 -3.16 13.21
C ASP A 114 -14.20 -4.25 13.95
N SER A 115 -14.19 -4.18 15.28
CA SER A 115 -13.65 -5.17 16.21
C SER A 115 -12.44 -5.95 15.64
N ILE A 116 -11.22 -5.42 15.83
CA ILE A 116 -9.96 -6.05 15.38
C ILE A 116 -10.04 -7.57 15.59
N THR A 117 -10.26 -8.28 14.49
CA THR A 117 -10.66 -9.70 14.52
C THR A 117 -9.45 -10.61 14.47
N TYR A 118 -8.34 -10.11 13.93
CA TYR A 118 -7.13 -10.88 13.65
C TYR A 118 -5.92 -10.27 14.35
N SER A 119 -5.03 -11.12 14.84
CA SER A 119 -3.66 -10.74 15.18
C SER A 119 -2.91 -10.27 13.92
N VAL A 120 -1.72 -9.70 14.09
CA VAL A 120 -0.89 -9.29 12.94
C VAL A 120 -0.49 -10.51 12.12
N GLU A 121 -0.15 -11.61 12.77
CA GLU A 121 0.23 -12.88 12.16
C GLU A 121 -0.93 -13.50 11.39
N GLU A 122 -2.14 -13.52 11.97
CA GLU A 122 -3.35 -13.98 11.29
C GLU A 122 -3.69 -13.09 10.10
N TRP A 123 -3.59 -11.76 10.27
CA TRP A 123 -3.79 -10.80 9.20
C TRP A 123 -2.81 -11.03 8.04
N LEU A 124 -1.52 -11.24 8.32
CA LEU A 124 -0.52 -11.58 7.30
C LEU A 124 -0.84 -12.90 6.60
N ALA A 125 -1.26 -13.93 7.34
CA ALA A 125 -1.61 -15.23 6.79
C ALA A 125 -2.78 -15.16 5.79
N LEU A 126 -3.74 -14.25 5.99
CA LEU A 126 -4.84 -14.02 5.05
C LEU A 126 -4.36 -13.49 3.68
N PHE A 127 -3.28 -12.71 3.63
CA PHE A 127 -2.67 -12.34 2.34
C PHE A 127 -1.77 -13.45 1.82
N ARG A 128 -0.97 -14.08 2.71
CA ARG A 128 -0.08 -15.18 2.37
C ARG A 128 -0.83 -16.31 1.66
N ASP A 129 -2.03 -16.68 2.09
CA ASP A 129 -2.71 -17.85 1.53
C ASP A 129 -3.76 -17.52 0.46
N ALA A 130 -4.02 -16.23 0.20
CA ALA A 130 -5.05 -15.82 -0.76
C ALA A 130 -4.71 -16.26 -2.19
N ASN A 131 -5.74 -16.49 -3.01
CA ASN A 131 -5.56 -16.62 -4.46
C ASN A 131 -5.68 -15.28 -5.17
N PHE A 132 -6.43 -14.36 -4.58
CA PHE A 132 -6.63 -13.02 -5.09
C PHE A 132 -6.87 -12.07 -3.92
N VAL A 133 -6.50 -10.81 -4.06
CA VAL A 133 -6.78 -9.75 -3.08
C VAL A 133 -7.60 -8.64 -3.72
N ILE A 134 -8.69 -8.23 -3.08
CA ILE A 134 -9.41 -7.00 -3.45
C ILE A 134 -9.39 -6.09 -2.23
N THR A 135 -8.90 -4.87 -2.37
CA THR A 135 -8.69 -4.00 -1.21
C THR A 135 -8.82 -2.53 -1.57
N ASP A 136 -9.28 -1.71 -0.66
CA ASP A 136 -9.17 -0.24 -0.74
C ASP A 136 -8.15 0.32 0.26
N SER A 137 -7.33 -0.57 0.84
CA SER A 137 -6.28 -0.25 1.78
C SER A 137 -4.92 -0.17 1.10
N PHE A 138 -4.17 0.88 1.40
CA PHE A 138 -2.80 1.03 0.93
C PHE A 138 -1.94 -0.14 1.38
N HIS A 139 -2.03 -0.54 2.65
CA HIS A 139 -1.25 -1.69 3.15
C HIS A 139 -1.79 -3.00 2.59
N GLY A 140 -3.10 -3.14 2.35
CA GLY A 140 -3.62 -4.31 1.63
C GLY A 140 -2.97 -4.45 0.25
N THR A 141 -2.78 -3.35 -0.47
CA THR A 141 -2.10 -3.30 -1.77
C THR A 141 -0.61 -3.65 -1.62
N VAL A 142 0.07 -3.04 -0.67
CA VAL A 142 1.50 -3.32 -0.40
C VAL A 142 1.72 -4.79 -0.07
N PHE A 143 0.92 -5.37 0.82
CA PHE A 143 1.07 -6.77 1.20
C PHE A 143 0.65 -7.74 0.08
N SER A 144 -0.25 -7.34 -0.83
CA SER A 144 -0.49 -8.10 -2.07
C SER A 144 0.77 -8.19 -2.94
N ILE A 145 1.51 -7.08 -3.05
CA ILE A 145 2.79 -7.03 -3.77
C ILE A 145 3.85 -7.86 -3.05
N ILE A 146 3.98 -7.74 -1.72
CA ILE A 146 4.95 -8.50 -0.92
C ILE A 146 4.71 -10.01 -1.04
N PHE A 147 3.45 -10.44 -0.98
CA PHE A 147 3.09 -11.86 -1.03
C PHE A 147 2.98 -12.43 -2.44
N HIS A 148 3.16 -11.63 -3.49
CA HIS A 148 2.98 -12.03 -4.89
C HIS A 148 1.57 -12.59 -5.14
N ARG A 149 0.56 -11.81 -4.74
CA ARG A 149 -0.85 -12.17 -4.88
C ARG A 149 -1.46 -11.35 -5.98
N GLU A 150 -2.20 -11.98 -6.89
CA GLU A 150 -3.01 -11.26 -7.85
C GLU A 150 -3.97 -10.33 -7.11
N PHE A 151 -4.12 -9.08 -7.55
CA PHE A 151 -4.90 -8.11 -6.79
C PHE A 151 -5.53 -7.00 -7.61
N TYR A 152 -6.50 -6.33 -6.99
CA TYR A 152 -6.99 -5.00 -7.37
C TYR A 152 -7.12 -4.08 -6.16
N SER A 153 -6.67 -2.84 -6.35
CA SER A 153 -6.94 -1.72 -5.44
C SER A 153 -8.23 -1.02 -5.87
N LEU A 154 -9.34 -1.31 -5.19
CA LEU A 154 -10.67 -0.76 -5.46
C LEU A 154 -10.85 0.56 -4.72
N ILE A 155 -10.33 1.64 -5.30
CA ILE A 155 -10.22 2.94 -4.62
C ILE A 155 -11.49 3.78 -4.77
N ASN A 156 -11.69 4.70 -3.83
CA ASN A 156 -12.67 5.78 -3.95
C ASN A 156 -12.02 6.91 -4.76
N ALA A 157 -12.72 7.44 -5.78
CA ALA A 157 -12.19 8.50 -6.65
C ALA A 157 -11.67 9.72 -5.87
N ASP A 158 -12.38 10.09 -4.80
CA ASP A 158 -12.13 11.32 -4.05
C ASP A 158 -11.20 11.14 -2.84
N ARG A 159 -10.72 9.92 -2.53
CA ARG A 159 -9.98 9.66 -1.29
C ARG A 159 -8.70 8.85 -1.51
N GLY A 160 -7.55 9.50 -1.32
CA GLY A 160 -6.26 8.82 -1.19
C GLY A 160 -5.83 8.06 -2.44
N ALA A 161 -6.36 8.37 -3.62
CA ALA A 161 -5.97 7.76 -4.89
C ALA A 161 -4.47 7.95 -5.17
N THR A 162 -3.92 9.11 -4.80
CA THR A 162 -2.54 9.51 -5.07
C THR A 162 -1.51 8.51 -4.52
N ARG A 163 -1.71 7.97 -3.31
CA ARG A 163 -0.79 6.98 -2.73
C ARG A 163 -0.79 5.65 -3.49
N PHE A 164 -1.95 5.19 -3.97
CA PHE A 164 -2.05 3.96 -4.78
C PHE A 164 -1.42 4.15 -6.15
N VAL A 165 -1.80 5.23 -6.85
CA VAL A 165 -1.26 5.55 -8.17
C VAL A 165 0.25 5.75 -8.09
N SER A 166 0.74 6.47 -7.09
CA SER A 166 2.17 6.68 -6.89
C SER A 166 2.90 5.37 -6.57
N LEU A 167 2.33 4.48 -5.76
CA LEU A 167 2.93 3.18 -5.47
C LEU A 167 2.98 2.29 -6.70
N LEU A 168 1.85 2.12 -7.38
CA LEU A 168 1.70 1.14 -8.45
C LEU A 168 2.39 1.57 -9.75
N SER A 169 2.52 2.87 -10.01
CA SER A 169 3.31 3.36 -11.15
C SER A 169 4.80 3.05 -11.04
N LYS A 170 5.35 2.97 -9.81
CA LYS A 170 6.74 2.54 -9.59
C LYS A 170 6.98 1.11 -10.09
N PHE A 171 5.94 0.28 -10.12
CA PHE A 171 6.03 -1.13 -10.47
C PHE A 171 5.39 -1.46 -11.84
N GLY A 172 4.75 -0.50 -12.51
CA GLY A 172 4.00 -0.75 -13.74
C GLY A 172 2.70 -1.51 -13.52
N LEU A 173 2.05 -1.29 -12.37
CA LEU A 173 0.82 -1.95 -11.94
C LEU A 173 -0.38 -0.98 -11.94
N GLU A 174 -0.34 0.09 -12.71
CA GLU A 174 -1.39 1.12 -12.75
C GLU A 174 -2.75 0.54 -13.12
N SER A 175 -2.79 -0.50 -13.96
CA SER A 175 -4.02 -1.22 -14.32
C SER A 175 -4.69 -1.94 -13.14
N ARG A 176 -4.00 -2.06 -11.99
CA ARG A 176 -4.53 -2.64 -10.76
C ARG A 176 -5.30 -1.64 -9.90
N VAL A 177 -5.32 -0.36 -10.27
CA VAL A 177 -6.19 0.65 -9.65
C VAL A 177 -7.52 0.69 -10.39
N VAL A 178 -8.62 0.43 -9.69
CA VAL A 178 -9.96 0.42 -10.27
C VAL A 178 -10.91 1.29 -9.45
N VAL A 179 -11.81 1.99 -10.15
CA VAL A 179 -12.89 2.78 -9.56
C VAL A 179 -14.22 2.24 -10.11
N ASN A 180 -15.03 1.61 -9.25
CA ASN A 180 -16.39 1.16 -9.56
C ASN A 180 -16.55 0.44 -10.92
N ALA A 181 -15.60 -0.44 -11.26
CA ALA A 181 -15.62 -1.19 -12.52
C ALA A 181 -15.59 -2.69 -12.26
N LYS A 182 -16.05 -3.46 -13.25
CA LYS A 182 -15.93 -4.91 -13.26
C LYS A 182 -14.46 -5.31 -13.23
N LEU A 183 -14.15 -6.33 -12.45
CA LEU A 183 -12.80 -6.88 -12.31
C LEU A 183 -12.62 -8.10 -13.21
N GLU A 184 -11.43 -8.25 -13.77
CA GLU A 184 -11.05 -9.40 -14.60
C GLU A 184 -9.84 -10.11 -13.98
N ASN A 185 -9.80 -11.43 -14.05
CA ASN A 185 -8.69 -12.20 -13.51
C ASN A 185 -7.50 -12.19 -14.48
N THR A 186 -6.80 -11.06 -14.50
CA THR A 186 -5.61 -10.85 -15.32
C THR A 186 -4.36 -11.16 -14.49
N PRO A 187 -3.40 -11.96 -14.99
CA PRO A 187 -2.18 -12.29 -14.25
C PRO A 187 -1.20 -11.11 -14.18
N ILE A 188 -0.43 -11.01 -13.09
CA ILE A 188 0.68 -10.07 -12.92
C ILE A 188 1.99 -10.73 -13.39
N ASP A 189 2.77 -9.99 -14.18
CA ASP A 189 4.16 -10.36 -14.45
C ASP A 189 5.06 -9.94 -13.27
N TRP A 190 5.20 -10.86 -12.31
CA TRP A 190 6.00 -10.63 -11.11
C TRP A 190 7.49 -10.43 -11.42
N THR A 191 8.00 -10.93 -12.55
CA THR A 191 9.41 -10.72 -12.92
C THR A 191 9.70 -9.24 -13.16
N VAL A 192 8.79 -8.55 -13.86
CA VAL A 192 8.88 -7.10 -14.11
C VAL A 192 8.71 -6.32 -12.81
N VAL A 193 7.75 -6.73 -11.97
CA VAL A 193 7.48 -6.08 -10.66
C VAL A 193 8.70 -6.17 -9.74
N ASP A 194 9.30 -7.35 -9.62
CA ASP A 194 10.44 -7.60 -8.74
C ASP A 194 11.68 -6.84 -9.19
N SER A 195 11.93 -6.75 -10.50
CA SER A 195 13.04 -5.94 -11.03
C SER A 195 12.92 -4.48 -10.57
N LYS A 196 11.74 -3.87 -10.76
CA LYS A 196 11.49 -2.47 -10.36
C LYS A 196 11.49 -2.30 -8.84
N LYS A 197 10.95 -3.26 -8.09
CA LYS A 197 10.95 -3.27 -6.63
C LYS A 197 12.39 -3.26 -6.10
N ASN A 198 13.27 -4.10 -6.63
CA ASN A 198 14.67 -4.18 -6.21
C ASN A 198 15.45 -2.89 -6.47
N GLU A 199 15.23 -2.23 -7.61
CA GLU A 199 15.80 -0.90 -7.88
C GLU A 199 15.38 0.13 -6.81
N MET A 200 14.09 0.13 -6.46
CA MET A 200 13.54 1.05 -5.46
C MET A 200 13.98 0.71 -4.03
N ILE A 201 14.18 -0.58 -3.69
CA ILE A 201 14.76 -1.02 -2.41
C ILE A 201 16.19 -0.48 -2.29
N ASN A 202 17.03 -0.66 -3.31
CA ASN A 202 18.41 -0.17 -3.29
C ASN A 202 18.47 1.34 -3.05
N LYS A 203 17.68 2.11 -3.80
CA LYS A 203 17.55 3.56 -3.61
C LYS A 203 17.13 3.93 -2.18
N SER A 204 16.20 3.18 -1.60
CA SER A 204 15.66 3.45 -0.26
C SER A 204 16.66 3.10 0.85
N LEU A 205 17.38 1.99 0.70
CA LEU A 205 18.45 1.57 1.61
C LEU A 205 19.64 2.54 1.56
N ASP A 206 20.02 3.02 0.38
CA ASP A 206 21.07 4.03 0.24
C ASP A 206 20.68 5.35 0.90
N TYR A 207 19.40 5.75 0.79
CA TYR A 207 18.89 6.90 1.52
C TYR A 207 19.02 6.73 3.04
N LEU A 208 18.63 5.56 3.57
CA LEU A 208 18.75 5.25 5.00
C LEU A 208 20.20 5.30 5.47
N ARG A 209 21.13 4.67 4.73
CA ARG A 209 22.57 4.66 5.07
C ARG A 209 23.15 6.07 5.12
N ASN A 210 22.84 6.91 4.13
CA ASN A 210 23.40 8.25 4.00
C ASN A 210 22.80 9.27 4.97
N GLY A 211 21.58 9.08 5.46
CA GLY A 211 20.96 10.01 6.40
C GLY A 211 21.03 9.59 7.87
N LEU A 212 21.60 8.41 8.16
CA LEU A 212 21.94 7.95 9.52
C LEU A 212 23.41 8.19 9.88
N SER A 213 24.26 8.51 8.89
CA SER A 213 25.64 8.97 9.04
C SER A 213 25.73 10.47 9.27
#